data_AF-A0A7V2XJ18-F1
#
_entry.id   AF-A0A7V2XJ18-F1
#
_cell.length_a   1.000
_cell.length_b   1.000
_cell.length_c   1.000
_cell.angle_alpha   90.00
_cell.angle_beta   90.00
_cell.angle_gamma   90.00
#
_symmetry.space_group_name_H-M   'P 1'
#
loop_
_entity.id
_entity.type
_entity.pdbx_description
1 polymer ?
#
loop_
_entity_poly.entity_id
_entity_poly.type
_entity_poly.pdbx_seq_one_letter_code
_entity_poly.pdbx_strand_id
1 'polypeptide(L)' 'MQYTLRGIPKRVDSALRRKARQEGLSLNKAAVRALARGLGLADEQTVYHDLDDLAGTWVEDPAFDQAVSEMDTVDPDLWR' A
#
# COMPACT_ATOMS: atom_id res chain seq x y z
N MET A 1 -12.33 -7.53 24.60
CA MET A 1 -11.93 -8.96 24.74
C MET A 1 -10.46 -9.09 24.41
N GLN A 2 -9.68 -9.89 25.15
CA GLN A 2 -8.23 -10.04 24.97
C GLN A 2 -7.87 -11.48 24.65
N TYR A 3 -7.04 -11.68 23.62
CA TYR A 3 -6.52 -12.99 23.22
C TYR A 3 -4.99 -12.99 23.32
N THR A 4 -4.42 -14.10 23.79
CA THR A 4 -2.97 -14.33 23.82
C THR A 4 -2.62 -15.50 22.91
N LEU A 5 -1.94 -15.23 21.80
CA LEU A 5 -1.47 -16.26 20.87
C LEU A 5 -0.10 -16.77 21.31
N ARG A 6 0.01 -18.08 21.57
CA ARG A 6 1.26 -18.75 21.94
C ARG A 6 1.81 -19.55 20.75
N GLY A 7 3.12 -19.76 20.74
CA GLY A 7 3.76 -20.60 19.71
C GLY A 7 3.80 -19.99 18.31
N ILE A 8 3.79 -18.66 18.18
CA ILE A 8 3.93 -17.97 16.89
C ILE A 8 5.27 -18.40 16.24
N PRO A 9 5.27 -19.02 15.05
CA PRO A 9 6.51 -19.36 14.36
C PRO A 9 7.36 -18.12 14.08
N LYS A 10 8.69 -18.21 14.20
CA LYS A 10 9.61 -17.06 13.98
C LYS A 10 9.37 -16.33 12.64
N ARG A 11 9.05 -17.08 11.59
CA ARG A 11 8.72 -16.53 10.27
C ARG A 11 7.49 -15.62 10.28
N VAL A 12 6.48 -15.95 11.10
CA VAL A 12 5.23 -15.20 11.23
C VAL A 12 5.47 -13.93 12.04
N ASP A 13 6.16 -14.01 13.18
CA ASP A 13 6.54 -12.81 13.98
C ASP A 13 7.36 -11.83 13.14
N SER A 14 8.36 -12.33 12.39
CA SER A 14 9.21 -11.52 11.51
C SER A 14 8.41 -10.83 10.41
N ALA A 15 7.50 -11.56 9.74
CA ALA A 15 6.62 -10.99 8.72
C ALA A 15 5.69 -9.94 9.31
N LEU A 16 5.14 -10.18 10.50
CA LEU A 16 4.22 -9.26 11.15
C LEU A 16 4.89 -7.95 11.56
N ARG A 17 6.10 -8.02 12.14
CA ARG A 17 6.91 -6.84 12.49
C ARG A 17 7.32 -6.03 11.27
N ARG A 18 7.68 -6.70 10.17
CA ARG A 18 7.98 -6.02 8.90
C ARG A 18 6.75 -5.26 8.40
N LYS A 19 5.58 -5.91 8.38
CA LYS A 19 4.34 -5.27 7.92
C LYS A 19 3.90 -4.12 8.81
N ALA A 20 4.07 -4.25 10.13
CA ALA A 20 3.82 -3.18 11.09
C ALA A 20 4.70 -1.95 10.80
N ARG A 21 6.00 -2.13 10.51
CA ARG A 21 6.89 -1.02 10.13
C ARG A 21 6.53 -0.39 8.79
N GLN A 22 6.25 -1.21 7.78
CA GLN A 22 5.88 -0.75 6.43
C GLN A 22 4.59 0.08 6.44
N GLU A 23 3.60 -0.32 7.26
CA GLU A 23 2.30 0.36 7.33
C GLU A 23 2.22 1.40 8.46
N GLY A 24 3.31 1.67 9.20
CA GLY A 24 3.30 2.60 10.34
C GLY A 24 2.36 2.18 11.49
N LEU A 25 2.09 0.88 11.64
CA LEU A 25 1.15 0.34 12.62
C LEU A 25 1.85 -0.19 13.87
N SER A 26 1.13 -0.20 14.99
CA SER A 26 1.55 -1.02 16.13
C SER A 26 1.48 -2.51 15.78
N LEU A 27 2.34 -3.32 16.42
CA LEU A 27 2.38 -4.76 16.19
C LEU A 27 1.01 -5.42 16.44
N ASN A 28 0.28 -4.96 17.46
CA ASN A 28 -1.06 -5.44 17.76
C ASN A 28 -2.06 -5.11 16.65
N LYS A 29 -2.05 -3.88 16.13
CA LYS A 29 -2.94 -3.48 15.03
C LYS A 29 -2.65 -4.25 13.76
N ALA A 30 -1.37 -4.49 13.45
CA ALA A 30 -0.97 -5.36 12.35
C ALA A 30 -1.47 -6.82 12.55
N ALA A 31 -1.39 -7.36 13.78
CA ALA A 31 -1.89 -8.69 14.11
C ALA A 31 -3.40 -8.82 13.87
N VAL A 32 -4.17 -7.86 14.38
CA VAL A 32 -5.64 -7.85 14.24
C VAL A 32 -6.04 -7.73 12.77
N ARG A 33 -5.40 -6.85 11.99
CA ARG A 33 -5.67 -6.73 10.54
C ARG A 33 -5.35 -8.04 9.80
N ALA A 34 -4.24 -8.69 10.13
CA ALA A 34 -3.87 -9.97 9.51
C ALA A 34 -4.89 -11.08 9.82
N LEU A 35 -5.38 -11.15 11.07
CA LEU A 35 -6.43 -12.09 11.48
C LEU A 35 -7.75 -11.79 10.76
N ALA A 36 -8.18 -10.53 10.72
CA ALA A 36 -9.40 -10.12 10.01
C ALA A 36 -9.34 -10.50 8.52
N ARG A 37 -8.22 -10.20 7.84
CA ARG A 37 -7.99 -10.60 6.44
C ARG A 37 -8.03 -12.13 6.27
N GLY A 38 -7.37 -12.88 7.15
CA GLY A 38 -7.36 -14.35 7.09
C GLY A 38 -8.73 -15.00 7.33
N LEU A 39 -9.62 -14.32 8.05
CA LEU A 39 -11.01 -14.74 8.29
C LEU A 39 -12.00 -14.23 7.22
N GLY A 40 -11.52 -13.50 6.20
CA GLY A 40 -12.39 -12.90 5.18
C GLY A 40 -13.25 -11.74 5.71
N LEU A 41 -12.87 -11.13 6.83
CA LEU A 41 -13.57 -10.01 7.47
C LEU A 41 -12.96 -8.65 7.12
N ALA A 42 -11.99 -8.62 6.21
CA ALA A 42 -11.32 -7.40 5.81
C ALA A 42 -12.06 -6.71 4.66
N ASP A 43 -13.23 -6.16 4.96
CA ASP A 43 -13.92 -5.20 4.09
C ASP A 43 -13.39 -3.77 4.28
N GLU A 44 -12.47 -3.53 5.22
CA GLU A 44 -11.79 -2.25 5.32
C GLU A 44 -10.69 -2.15 4.26
N GLN A 45 -11.06 -1.48 3.17
CA GLN A 45 -10.17 -0.98 2.13
C GLN A 45 -8.86 -0.51 2.75
N THR A 46 -7.73 -1.03 2.24
CA THR A 46 -6.44 -0.59 2.74
C THR A 46 -6.22 0.82 2.22
N VAL A 47 -6.42 1.81 3.08
CA VAL A 47 -6.08 3.20 2.78
C VAL A 47 -4.56 3.33 2.90
N TYR A 48 -3.94 3.70 1.79
CA TYR A 48 -2.52 4.04 1.70
C TYR A 48 -2.40 5.56 1.83
N HIS A 49 -1.41 6.01 2.60
CA HIS A 49 -1.21 7.42 2.94
C HIS A 49 0.20 7.92 2.56
N ASP A 50 0.98 7.06 1.90
CA ASP A 50 2.38 7.28 1.54
C ASP A 50 2.57 8.33 0.44
N LEU A 51 1.49 8.71 -0.26
CA LEU A 51 1.48 9.76 -1.29
C LEU A 51 0.54 10.92 -0.94
N ASP A 52 -0.03 10.94 0.27
CA ASP A 52 -0.99 11.99 0.68
C ASP A 52 -0.35 13.38 0.69
N ASP A 53 0.97 13.45 0.92
CA ASP A 53 1.77 14.67 0.91
C ASP A 53 2.05 15.20 -0.51
N LEU A 54 1.85 14.39 -1.55
CA LEU A 54 1.98 14.81 -2.94
C LEU A 54 0.69 15.43 -3.49
N ALA A 55 -0.47 15.13 -2.91
CA ALA A 55 -1.74 15.65 -3.37
C ALA A 55 -1.81 17.18 -3.18
N GLY A 56 -2.02 17.92 -4.27
CA GLY A 56 -2.13 19.39 -4.24
C GLY A 56 -0.79 20.14 -4.19
N THR A 57 0.34 19.45 -4.28
CA THR A 57 1.67 20.07 -4.37
C THR A 57 2.16 20.27 -5.80
N TRP A 58 1.29 20.03 -6.80
CA TRP A 58 1.62 20.23 -8.20
C TRP A 58 2.03 21.67 -8.48
N VAL A 59 3.11 21.82 -9.24
CA VAL A 59 3.57 23.08 -9.80
C VAL A 59 3.53 22.91 -11.31
N GLU A 60 2.93 23.88 -12.00
CA GLU A 60 2.83 23.86 -13.46
C GLU A 60 4.21 23.70 -14.11
N ASP A 61 4.33 22.68 -14.96
CA ASP A 61 5.58 22.31 -15.64
C ASP A 61 5.31 22.06 -17.14
N PRO A 62 5.61 23.05 -18.01
CA PRO A 62 5.43 22.91 -19.45
C PRO A 62 6.22 21.76 -20.09
N ALA A 63 7.35 21.35 -19.48
CA ALA A 63 8.13 20.22 -19.99
C ALA A 63 7.43 18.89 -19.71
N PHE A 64 6.77 18.78 -18.55
CA PHE A 64 5.92 17.64 -18.23
C PHE A 64 4.72 17.56 -19.18
N ASP A 65 4.04 18.68 -19.43
CA ASP A 65 2.89 18.73 -20.35
C ASP A 65 3.27 18.30 -21.77
N GLN A 66 4.43 18.77 -22.26
CA GLN A 66 4.95 18.36 -23.55
C GLN A 66 5.24 16.85 -23.60
N ALA A 67 5.85 16.29 -22.55
CA ALA A 67 6.15 14.87 -22.47
C ALA A 67 4.88 14.01 -22.43
N VAL A 68 3.84 14.43 -21.69
CA VAL A 68 2.54 13.73 -21.66
C VAL A 68 1.87 13.75 -23.04
N SER A 69 1.88 14.89 -23.73
CA SER A 69 1.33 15.02 -25.09
C SER A 69 2.00 14.06 -26.08
N GLU A 70 3.31 13.88 -25.97
CA GLU A 70 4.06 12.91 -26.78
C GLU A 70 3.67 11.46 -26.45
N MET A 71 3.47 11.14 -25.17
CA MET A 71 3.04 9.79 -24.72
C MET A 71 1.60 9.44 -25.11
N ASP A 72 0.71 10.44 -25.23
CA ASP A 72 -0.68 10.25 -25.66
C ASP A 72 -0.81 9.96 -27.17
N THR A 73 0.28 10.13 -27.93
CA THR A 73 0.31 9.79 -29.34
C THR A 73 0.50 8.28 -29.51
N VAL A 74 -0.55 7.59 -29.96
CA VAL A 74 -0.49 6.16 -30.26
C VAL A 74 0.45 5.91 -31.43
N ASP A 75 1.46 5.06 -31.23
CA ASP A 75 2.29 4.50 -32.30
C ASP A 75 1.61 3.23 -32.87
N PRO A 76 1.10 3.27 -34.11
CA PRO A 76 0.41 2.14 -34.71
C PRO A 76 1.32 0.93 -34.97
N ASP A 77 2.63 1.12 -35.10
CA ASP A 77 3.58 0.04 -35.35
C ASP A 77 3.93 -0.73 -34.06
N LEU A 78 3.74 -0.14 -32.87
CA LEU A 78 3.85 -0.83 -31.57
C LEU A 78 2.63 -1.70 -31.22
N TRP A 79 1.51 -1.55 -31.95
CA TRP A 79 0.24 -2.25 -31.70
C TRP A 79 -0.11 -3.31 -32.76
N ARG A 80 0.85 -3.68 -33.64
CA ARG A 80 0.70 -4.79 -34.60
C ARG A 80 1.25 -6.11 -34.08
#